data_AF-A0A8E2BE15-F1
#
_entry.id   AF-A0A8E2BE15-F1
#
_cell.length_a   1.000
_cell.length_b   1.000
_cell.length_c   1.000
_cell.angle_alpha   90.00
_cell.angle_beta   90.00
_cell.angle_gamma   90.00
#
_symmetry.space_group_name_H-M   'P 1'
#
loop_
_entity.id
_entity.type
_entity.pdbx_description
1 polymer ?
#
loop_
_entity_poly.entity_id
_entity_poly.type
_entity_poly.pdbx_seq_one_letter_code
_entity_poly.pdbx_strand_id
1 'polypeptide(L)'
;MFIVMAIIATVASAIASGLGYFSYWWVLLPAFLAGALSLANGPGYGLVIDANRRGRLGVFPWLLAVNTVPWLLVAGAVFWVVAALT
;
A
#
# COMPACT_ATOMS: atom_id res chain seq x y z
N MET A 1 -15.15 0.17 -2.44
CA MET A 1 -14.84 1.04 -3.60
C MET A 1 -13.48 1.74 -3.45
N PHE A 2 -13.23 2.48 -2.35
CA PHE A 2 -11.96 3.20 -2.16
C PHE A 2 -10.71 2.32 -2.12
N ILE A 3 -10.77 1.11 -1.52
CA ILE A 3 -9.64 0.15 -1.53
C ILE A 3 -9.25 -0.21 -2.97
N VAL A 4 -10.24 -0.59 -3.79
CA VAL A 4 -10.02 -0.98 -5.18
C VAL A 4 -9.39 0.17 -5.97
N MET A 5 -9.87 1.39 -5.77
CA MET A 5 -9.28 2.57 -6.41
C MET A 5 -7.82 2.81 -5.98
N ALA A 6 -7.49 2.62 -4.70
CA ALA A 6 -6.11 2.77 -4.21
C ALA A 6 -5.18 1.68 -4.78
N ILE A 7 -5.67 0.44 -4.91
CA ILE A 7 -4.92 -0.67 -5.54
C ILE A 7 -4.68 -0.35 -7.02
N ILE A 8 -5.73 0.05 -7.75
CA ILE A 8 -5.61 0.45 -9.16
C ILE A 8 -4.62 1.61 -9.30
N ALA A 9 -4.72 2.63 -8.46
CA ALA A 9 -3.81 3.77 -8.46
C ALA A 9 -2.36 3.35 -8.17
N THR A 10 -2.14 2.35 -7.31
CA THR A 10 -0.81 1.81 -7.01
C THR A 10 -0.19 1.17 -8.25
N VAL A 11 -0.95 0.32 -8.94
CA VAL A 11 -0.50 -0.34 -10.17
C VAL A 11 -0.31 0.67 -11.30
N ALA A 12 -1.27 1.57 -11.52
CA ALA A 12 -1.17 2.61 -12.54
C ALA A 12 0.04 3.52 -12.30
N SER A 13 0.34 3.85 -11.05
CA SER A 13 1.52 4.66 -10.72
C SER A 13 2.83 3.92 -10.96
N ALA A 14 2.87 2.62 -10.70
CA ALA A 14 4.02 1.78 -11.02
C ALA A 14 4.25 1.68 -12.54
N ILE A 15 3.19 1.55 -13.33
CA ILE A 15 3.27 1.55 -14.79
C ILE A 15 3.77 2.90 -15.30
N ALA A 16 3.14 4.00 -14.89
CA ALA A 16 3.52 5.32 -15.37
C ALA A 16 4.94 5.71 -14.99
N SER A 17 5.42 5.30 -13.81
CA SER A 17 6.82 5.47 -13.43
C SER A 17 7.77 4.57 -14.22
N GLY A 18 7.39 3.32 -14.53
CA GLY A 18 8.17 2.42 -15.39
C GLY A 18 8.32 2.96 -16.83
N LEU A 19 7.30 3.65 -17.34
CA LEU A 19 7.32 4.35 -18.64
C LEU A 19 8.12 5.67 -18.60
N GLY A 20 8.63 6.08 -17.44
CA GLY A 20 9.42 7.31 -17.29
C GLY A 20 8.62 8.61 -17.14
N TYR A 21 7.29 8.56 -16.96
CA TYR A 21 6.49 9.78 -16.79
C TYR A 21 6.74 10.51 -15.47
N PHE A 22 7.10 9.78 -14.41
CA PHE A 22 7.43 10.35 -13.10
C PHE A 22 8.22 9.38 -12.20
N SER A 23 8.72 9.90 -11.08
CA SER A 23 9.51 9.13 -10.11
C SER A 23 8.70 8.02 -9.41
N TYR A 24 9.29 6.84 -9.27
CA TYR A 24 8.69 5.70 -8.55
C TYR A 24 8.25 6.04 -7.10
N TRP A 25 8.82 7.06 -6.47
CA TRP A 25 8.42 7.50 -5.12
C TRP A 25 6.93 7.82 -4.99
N TRP A 26 6.27 8.23 -6.08
CA TRP A 26 4.83 8.52 -6.07
C TRP A 26 3.94 7.29 -5.84
N VAL A 27 4.47 6.08 -6.00
CA VAL A 27 3.79 4.80 -5.67
C VAL A 27 3.51 4.66 -4.17
N LEU A 28 4.31 5.30 -3.31
CA LEU A 28 4.15 5.20 -1.85
C LEU A 28 2.77 5.63 -1.39
N LEU A 29 2.22 6.70 -1.98
CA LEU A 29 0.98 7.31 -1.54
C LEU A 29 -0.25 6.40 -1.79
N PRO A 30 -0.50 5.90 -3.02
CA PRO A 30 -1.60 4.97 -3.25
C PRO A 30 -1.39 3.62 -2.54
N ALA A 31 -0.15 3.13 -2.41
CA ALA A 31 0.14 1.89 -1.68
C ALA A 31 -0.15 2.03 -0.18
N PHE A 32 0.20 3.18 0.41
CA PHE A 32 -0.16 3.52 1.78
C PHE A 32 -1.68 3.53 1.96
N LEU A 33 -2.42 4.21 1.07
CA LEU A 33 -3.88 4.24 1.13
C LEU A 33 -4.50 2.86 0.98
N ALA A 34 -3.99 2.02 0.08
CA ALA A 34 -4.44 0.65 -0.08
C ALA A 34 -4.25 -0.15 1.20
N GLY A 35 -3.08 -0.05 1.85
CA GLY A 35 -2.79 -0.71 3.12
C GLY A 35 -3.63 -0.18 4.28
N ALA A 36 -3.75 1.14 4.42
CA ALA A 36 -4.52 1.79 5.48
C ALA A 36 -6.01 1.46 5.38
N LEU A 37 -6.59 1.52 4.18
CA LEU A 37 -8.00 1.17 3.96
C LEU A 37 -8.24 -0.33 4.14
N SER A 38 -7.30 -1.19 3.73
CA SER A 38 -7.37 -2.63 3.99
C SER A 38 -7.36 -2.94 5.48
N LEU A 39 -6.50 -2.26 6.25
CA LEU A 39 -6.45 -2.39 7.70
C LEU A 39 -7.75 -1.92 8.37
N ALA A 40 -8.25 -0.75 7.97
CA ALA A 40 -9.43 -0.13 8.57
C ALA A 40 -10.74 -0.90 8.28
N ASN A 41 -10.85 -1.53 7.11
CA ASN A 41 -12.04 -2.29 6.71
C ASN A 41 -11.88 -3.81 6.91
N GLY A 42 -10.71 -4.26 7.35
CA GLY A 42 -10.37 -5.66 7.51
C GLY A 42 -10.43 -6.15 8.96
N PRO A 43 -10.13 -7.44 9.19
CA PRO A 43 -10.12 -8.03 10.54
C PRO A 43 -9.04 -7.43 11.45
N GLY A 44 -8.03 -6.76 10.88
CA GLY A 44 -6.96 -6.10 11.64
C GLY A 44 -7.42 -4.89 12.46
N TYR A 45 -8.54 -4.24 12.10
CA TYR A 45 -9.05 -3.08 12.83
C TYR A 45 -9.38 -3.41 14.29
N GLY A 46 -10.07 -4.53 14.53
CA GLY A 46 -10.40 -4.98 15.90
C GLY A 46 -9.15 -5.22 16.75
N LEU A 47 -8.11 -5.82 16.17
CA LEU A 47 -6.82 -6.04 16.83
C LEU A 47 -6.15 -4.72 17.24
N VAL A 48 -6.23 -3.69 16.38
CA VAL A 48 -5.71 -2.35 16.70
C VAL A 48 -6.47 -1.73 17.87
N ILE A 49 -7.80 -1.77 17.86
CA ILE A 49 -8.62 -1.20 18.93
C ILE A 49 -8.36 -1.89 20.27
N ASP A 50 -8.30 -3.22 20.28
CA ASP A 50 -8.02 -3.98 21.50
C ASP A 50 -6.59 -3.77 22.01
N ALA A 51 -5.61 -3.65 21.10
CA ALA A 51 -4.25 -3.30 21.47
C ALA A 51 -4.16 -1.89 22.08
N ASN A 52 -4.84 -0.91 21.49
CA ASN A 52 -4.88 0.46 22.00
C ASN A 52 -5.50 0.54 23.40
N ARG A 53 -6.60 -0.21 23.64
CA ARG A 53 -7.21 -0.33 24.98
C ARG A 53 -6.28 -0.90 26.04
N ARG A 54 -5.32 -1.72 25.63
CA ARG A 54 -4.27 -2.32 26.50
C ARG A 54 -2.98 -1.49 26.55
N GLY A 55 -2.97 -0.27 26.00
CA GLY A 55 -1.79 0.60 25.96
C GLY A 55 -0.72 0.19 24.94
N ARG A 56 -0.99 -0.76 24.04
CA ARG A 56 -0.04 -1.28 23.04
C ARG A 56 -0.12 -0.51 21.73
N LEU A 57 0.26 0.77 21.75
CA LEU A 57 0.14 1.68 20.59
C LEU A 57 1.01 1.29 19.38
N GLY A 58 2.08 0.50 19.58
CA GLY A 58 2.96 0.03 18.50
C GLY A 58 2.32 -1.00 17.55
N VAL A 59 1.16 -1.57 17.91
CA VAL A 59 0.47 -2.54 17.06
C VAL A 59 -0.09 -1.90 15.79
N PHE A 60 -0.59 -0.66 15.88
CA PHE A 60 -1.11 0.06 14.71
C PHE A 60 -0.06 0.26 13.61
N PRO A 61 1.11 0.91 13.85
CA PRO A 61 2.09 1.14 12.80
C PRO A 61 2.65 -0.17 12.24
N TRP A 62 2.78 -1.21 13.07
CA TRP A 62 3.19 -2.52 12.60
C TRP A 62 2.18 -3.15 11.63
N LEU A 63 0.90 -3.20 12.01
CA LEU A 63 -0.15 -3.74 11.14
C LEU A 63 -0.32 -2.90 9.87
N LEU A 64 -0.16 -1.58 9.96
CA LEU A 64 -0.19 -0.72 8.79
C LEU A 64 0.95 -1.06 7.83
N ALA A 65 2.17 -1.21 8.31
CA ALA A 65 3.32 -1.62 7.49
C ALA A 65 3.08 -2.99 6.83
N VAL A 66 2.59 -3.98 7.58
CA VAL A 66 2.26 -5.31 7.05
C VAL A 66 1.20 -5.26 5.94
N ASN A 67 0.25 -4.33 6.02
CA ASN A 67 -0.76 -4.15 4.98
C ASN A 67 -0.25 -3.32 3.79
N THR A 68 0.73 -2.44 3.97
CA THR A 68 1.28 -1.58 2.91
C THR A 68 2.42 -2.23 2.11
N VAL A 69 3.33 -2.95 2.77
CA VAL A 69 4.52 -3.55 2.14
C VAL A 69 4.19 -4.47 0.95
N PRO A 70 3.16 -5.35 1.02
CA PRO A 70 2.79 -6.19 -0.13
C PRO A 70 2.45 -5.37 -1.37
N TRP A 71 1.79 -4.23 -1.22
CA TRP A 71 1.46 -3.34 -2.35
C TRP A 71 2.70 -2.69 -2.95
N LEU A 72 3.69 -2.35 -2.13
CA LEU A 72 4.98 -1.84 -2.62
C LEU A 72 5.76 -2.91 -3.39
N LEU A 73 5.70 -4.17 -2.96
CA LEU A 73 6.34 -5.28 -3.66
C LEU A 73 5.68 -5.54 -5.01
N VAL A 74 4.35 -5.56 -5.06
CA VAL A 74 3.58 -5.69 -6.31
C VAL A 74 3.90 -4.54 -7.25
N ALA A 75 3.90 -3.30 -6.75
CA ALA A 75 4.24 -2.13 -7.55
C ALA A 75 5.68 -2.18 -8.07
N GLY A 76 6.63 -2.64 -7.27
CA GLY A 76 8.03 -2.77 -7.67
C GLY A 76 8.19 -3.79 -8.80
N ALA A 77 7.50 -4.94 -8.70
CA ALA A 77 7.48 -5.94 -9.76
C ALA A 77 6.90 -5.37 -11.06
N VAL A 78 5.77 -4.66 -10.98
CA VAL A 78 5.14 -4.01 -12.14
C VAL A 78 6.07 -2.97 -12.77
N PHE A 79 6.70 -2.12 -11.96
CA PHE A 79 7.66 -1.12 -12.42
C PHE A 79 8.80 -1.75 -13.23
N TRP A 80 9.45 -2.78 -12.70
CA TRP A 80 10.59 -3.43 -13.36
C TRP A 80 10.19 -4.18 -14.63
N VAL A 81 9.00 -4.79 -14.66
CA VAL A 81 8.46 -5.41 -15.87
C VAL A 81 8.24 -4.34 -16.95
N VAL A 82 7.61 -3.23 -16.60
CA VAL A 82 7.33 -2.15 -17.57
C VAL A 82 8.63 -1.53 -18.08
N ALA A 83 9.56 -1.20 -17.18
CA ALA A 83 10.85 -0.61 -17.54
C ALA A 83 11.72 -1.53 -18.41
N ALA A 84 11.56 -2.86 -18.32
CA ALA A 84 12.28 -3.81 -19.17
C ALA A 84 11.67 -3.96 -20.57
N LEU A 85 10.43 -3.51 -20.78
CA LEU A 85 9.70 -3.60 -22.05
C LEU A 85 9.75 -2.31 -22.87
N THR A 86 10.27 -1.23 -22.30
CA THR A 86 10.48 0.08 -22.92
C THR A 86 11.93 0.34 -23.24
#